data_AF-A0A7X4CL77-F1
#
_entry.id   AF-A0A7X4CL77-F1
#
_cell.length_a   1.000
_cell.length_b   1.000
_cell.length_c   1.000
_cell.angle_alpha   90.00
_cell.angle_beta   90.00
_cell.angle_gamma   90.00
#
_symmetry.space_group_name_H-M   'P 1'
#
loop_
_entity.id
_entity.type
_entity.pdbx_description
1 polymer ?
#
loop_
_entity_poly.entity_id
_entity_poly.type
_entity_poly.pdbx_seq_one_letter_code
_entity_poly.pdbx_strand_id
1 'polypeptide(L)'
;MPDADTTDADSRNRKKAEEIVDRAIEAMGGMDRLLQVRDMHTEIEIYNPRDFLWIPSGERLFYQGRKFMENLLWGKTRGYDGERAWAYRYGISRPTHTELLKQQAERWDFISRFKGEGIVLHYLREVTLAGGESAHAIIGESAHVIQVDDRKYGVLREAYFSPTSHLLIAEKQHGVLTRVQEYRTVDGIKTPYEVRRYFRRFVIRYRFDTRFNTGLESSLFDDPGERTWDSNSMVALLGFRADATMRVALNEITQTYTIWRYGEPADVIIRDESRHLLDVYLGKKLKSAGVLGDASSRYHVDVTIKGYYREAVNPRDPTYTINFHLVVVDKESTEPLLDHIVSHNWKSKFSPPIDQSIAERLTSMLVESIGHALASKNRG
;
A
#
# COMPACT_ATOMS: atom_id res chain seq x y z
N MET A 1 -34.66 -17.69 36.28
CA MET A 1 -35.38 -18.16 35.09
C MET A 1 -34.77 -17.44 33.89
N PRO A 2 -34.34 -18.12 32.83
CA PRO A 2 -34.00 -17.44 31.58
C PRO A 2 -35.29 -17.03 30.87
N ASP A 3 -35.38 -15.76 30.45
CA ASP A 3 -36.56 -15.18 29.80
C ASP A 3 -36.83 -15.82 28.44
N ALA A 4 -37.92 -16.60 28.36
CA ALA A 4 -38.37 -17.24 27.12
C ALA A 4 -38.66 -16.24 25.97
N ASP A 5 -38.98 -14.99 26.29
CA ASP A 5 -39.30 -13.94 25.31
C ASP A 5 -38.07 -13.36 24.58
N THR A 6 -36.90 -13.36 25.21
CA THR A 6 -35.66 -12.84 24.59
C THR A 6 -35.18 -13.71 23.42
N THR A 7 -35.37 -15.03 23.55
CA THR A 7 -34.95 -16.01 22.54
C THR A 7 -35.78 -15.90 21.25
N ASP A 8 -37.07 -15.53 21.37
CA ASP A 8 -37.97 -15.36 20.23
C ASP A 8 -37.72 -14.03 19.49
N ALA A 9 -37.44 -12.94 20.22
CA ALA A 9 -37.07 -11.65 19.62
C ALA A 9 -35.72 -11.73 18.88
N ASP A 10 -34.71 -12.36 19.46
CA ASP A 10 -33.39 -12.54 18.83
C ASP A 10 -33.46 -13.45 17.61
N SER A 11 -34.28 -14.49 17.65
CA SER A 11 -34.50 -15.37 16.50
C SER A 11 -35.23 -14.64 15.37
N ARG A 12 -36.22 -13.81 15.69
CA ARG A 12 -36.89 -12.93 14.71
C ARG A 12 -35.93 -11.90 14.10
N ASN A 13 -35.06 -11.29 14.90
CA ASN A 13 -34.07 -10.32 14.41
C ASN A 13 -33.02 -10.96 13.50
N ARG A 14 -32.56 -12.17 13.82
CA ARG A 14 -31.65 -12.94 12.95
C ARG A 14 -32.30 -13.28 11.62
N LYS A 15 -33.52 -13.84 11.65
CA LYS A 15 -34.29 -14.16 10.44
C LYS A 15 -34.51 -12.94 9.56
N LYS A 16 -34.90 -11.80 10.14
CA LYS A 16 -35.08 -10.54 9.39
C LYS A 16 -33.77 -10.07 8.74
N ALA A 17 -32.64 -10.17 9.43
CA ALA A 17 -31.34 -9.82 8.87
C ALA A 17 -30.95 -10.72 7.70
N GLU A 18 -31.18 -12.03 7.84
CA GLU A 18 -30.96 -13.01 6.77
C GLU A 18 -31.81 -12.69 5.54
N GLU A 19 -33.12 -12.42 5.70
CA GLU A 19 -34.02 -12.06 4.60
C GLU A 19 -33.60 -10.76 3.87
N ILE A 20 -33.02 -9.80 4.58
CA ILE A 20 -32.48 -8.57 3.97
C ILE A 20 -31.22 -8.89 3.16
N VAL A 21 -30.31 -9.70 3.70
CA VAL A 21 -29.10 -10.13 2.98
C VAL A 21 -29.46 -10.98 1.76
N ASP A 22 -30.44 -11.86 1.86
CA ASP A 22 -30.88 -12.69 0.73
C ASP A 22 -31.49 -11.83 -0.38
N ARG A 23 -32.27 -10.80 -0.04
CA ARG A 23 -32.73 -9.81 -1.04
C ARG A 23 -31.59 -9.02 -1.67
N ALA A 24 -30.54 -8.72 -0.91
CA ALA A 24 -29.34 -8.07 -1.44
C ALA A 24 -28.61 -8.97 -2.44
N ILE A 25 -28.47 -10.27 -2.14
CA ILE A 25 -27.88 -11.28 -3.03
C ILE A 25 -28.66 -11.34 -4.36
N GLU A 26 -29.99 -11.40 -4.29
CA GLU A 26 -30.84 -11.38 -5.48
C GLU A 26 -30.69 -10.08 -6.29
N ALA A 27 -30.74 -8.92 -5.62
CA ALA A 27 -30.56 -7.62 -6.27
C ALA A 27 -29.16 -7.45 -6.89
N MET A 28 -28.14 -8.12 -6.33
CA MET A 28 -26.79 -8.09 -6.88
C MET A 28 -26.62 -8.90 -8.15
N GLY A 29 -27.48 -9.88 -8.44
CA GLY A 29 -27.33 -10.74 -9.62
C GLY A 29 -27.70 -12.20 -9.37
N GLY A 30 -28.08 -12.55 -8.14
CA GLY A 30 -28.51 -13.88 -7.73
C GLY A 30 -27.38 -14.73 -7.15
N MET A 31 -27.74 -15.68 -6.29
CA MET A 31 -26.80 -16.58 -5.62
C MET A 31 -25.92 -17.35 -6.60
N ASP A 32 -26.50 -17.92 -7.66
CA ASP A 32 -25.77 -18.76 -8.62
C ASP A 32 -24.63 -18.02 -9.30
N ARG A 33 -24.84 -16.75 -9.67
CA ARG A 33 -23.78 -15.92 -10.29
C ARG A 33 -22.69 -15.59 -9.30
N LEU A 34 -23.05 -15.23 -8.07
CA LEU A 34 -22.08 -14.91 -7.03
C LEU A 34 -21.21 -16.12 -6.66
N LEU A 35 -21.78 -17.33 -6.61
CA LEU A 35 -21.04 -18.56 -6.35
C LEU A 35 -20.13 -19.00 -7.51
N GLN A 36 -20.38 -18.50 -8.73
CA GLN A 36 -19.52 -18.77 -9.89
C GLN A 36 -18.27 -17.89 -9.95
N VAL A 37 -18.16 -16.88 -9.07
CA VAL A 37 -16.97 -16.03 -8.98
C VAL A 37 -15.85 -16.80 -8.30
N ARG A 38 -14.82 -17.15 -9.06
CA ARG A 38 -13.66 -17.93 -8.60
C ARG A 38 -12.50 -17.03 -8.18
N ASP A 39 -12.32 -15.93 -8.89
CA ASP A 39 -11.28 -14.95 -8.63
C ASP A 39 -11.78 -13.53 -8.91
N MET A 40 -11.12 -12.54 -8.30
CA MET A 40 -11.40 -11.12 -8.50
C MET A 40 -10.11 -10.31 -8.59
N HIS A 41 -10.07 -9.43 -9.58
CA HIS A 41 -9.03 -8.42 -9.76
C HIS A 41 -9.67 -7.03 -9.74
N THR A 42 -9.19 -6.16 -8.85
CA THR A 42 -9.65 -4.77 -8.74
C THR A 42 -8.48 -3.81 -8.91
N GLU A 43 -8.59 -2.89 -9.85
CA GLU A 43 -7.74 -1.70 -9.93
C GLU A 43 -8.43 -0.51 -9.26
N ILE A 44 -7.67 0.34 -8.57
CA ILE A 44 -8.24 1.42 -7.78
C ILE A 44 -7.81 2.78 -8.32
N GLU A 45 -8.78 3.65 -8.62
CA GLU A 45 -8.55 5.09 -8.78
C GLU A 45 -8.87 5.83 -7.49
N ILE A 46 -8.14 6.90 -7.22
CA ILE A 46 -8.39 7.81 -6.10
C ILE A 46 -8.73 9.20 -6.64
N TYR A 47 -9.75 9.82 -6.08
CA TYR A 47 -10.09 11.19 -6.45
C TYR A 47 -9.06 12.15 -5.87
N ASN A 48 -8.42 12.93 -6.74
CA ASN A 48 -7.55 14.03 -6.34
C ASN A 48 -8.37 15.32 -6.21
N PRO A 49 -8.68 15.79 -4.98
CA PRO A 49 -9.49 16.98 -4.80
C PRO A 49 -8.76 18.27 -5.21
N ARG A 50 -7.44 18.25 -5.41
CA ARG A 50 -6.67 19.44 -5.83
C ARG A 50 -6.83 19.73 -7.32
N ASP A 51 -6.82 18.67 -8.13
CA ASP A 51 -6.88 18.77 -9.59
C ASP A 51 -8.27 18.38 -10.14
N PHE A 52 -9.22 18.09 -9.24
CA PHE A 52 -10.60 17.71 -9.55
C PHE A 52 -10.74 16.51 -10.51
N LEU A 53 -9.76 15.61 -10.50
CA LEU A 53 -9.70 14.48 -11.43
C LEU A 53 -9.42 13.16 -10.69
N TRP A 54 -9.79 12.06 -11.34
CA TRP A 54 -9.45 10.71 -10.89
C TRP A 54 -8.06 10.36 -11.38
N ILE A 55 -7.23 9.83 -10.48
CA ILE A 55 -5.90 9.32 -10.80
C ILE A 55 -5.81 7.84 -10.42
N PRO A 56 -5.04 7.04 -11.18
CA PRO A 56 -4.65 5.71 -10.72
C PRO A 56 -3.97 5.81 -9.35
N SER A 57 -4.44 5.02 -8.39
CA SER A 57 -3.80 4.94 -7.06
C SER A 57 -2.51 4.13 -7.08
N GLY A 58 -2.26 3.40 -8.16
CA GLY A 58 -1.22 2.39 -8.27
C GLY A 58 -1.56 1.06 -7.59
N GLU A 59 -2.68 0.99 -6.85
CA GLU A 59 -3.12 -0.23 -6.16
C GLU A 59 -3.88 -1.17 -7.09
N ARG A 60 -3.45 -2.43 -7.06
CA ARG A 60 -4.15 -3.57 -7.65
C ARG A 60 -4.37 -4.62 -6.58
N LEU A 61 -5.57 -5.17 -6.53
CA LEU A 61 -5.99 -6.17 -5.56
C LEU A 61 -6.41 -7.44 -6.29
N PHE A 62 -5.93 -8.57 -5.81
CA PHE A 62 -6.20 -9.89 -6.35
C PHE A 62 -6.72 -10.79 -5.24
N TYR A 63 -7.78 -11.54 -5.53
CA TYR A 63 -8.46 -12.41 -4.57
C TYR A 63 -8.85 -13.75 -5.19
N GLN A 64 -8.69 -14.82 -4.42
CA GLN A 64 -9.10 -16.19 -4.76
C GLN A 64 -9.19 -17.06 -3.49
N GLY A 65 -9.80 -16.55 -2.41
CA GLY A 65 -9.64 -17.10 -1.05
C GLY A 65 -8.24 -16.90 -0.44
N ARG A 66 -7.29 -16.53 -1.29
CA ARG A 66 -5.98 -15.95 -1.02
C ARG A 66 -5.98 -14.48 -1.41
N LYS A 67 -4.94 -13.75 -1.03
CA LYS A 67 -4.84 -12.32 -1.32
C LYS A 67 -3.47 -11.96 -1.86
N PHE A 68 -3.45 -11.16 -2.91
CA PHE A 68 -2.28 -10.41 -3.33
C PHE A 68 -2.67 -8.95 -3.55
N MET A 69 -1.85 -8.03 -3.07
CA MET A 69 -1.96 -6.61 -3.36
C MET A 69 -0.59 -6.12 -3.79
N GLU A 70 -0.58 -5.34 -4.87
CA GLU A 70 0.55 -4.51 -5.24
C GLU A 70 0.13 -3.04 -5.27
N ASN A 71 1.04 -2.18 -4.85
CA ASN A 71 0.97 -0.75 -5.05
C ASN A 71 2.25 -0.31 -5.77
N LEU A 72 2.13 -0.16 -7.10
CA LEU A 72 3.26 0.15 -7.98
C LEU A 72 3.92 1.50 -7.66
N LEU A 73 3.12 2.49 -7.28
CA LEU A 73 3.62 3.83 -6.98
C LEU A 73 4.43 3.89 -5.68
N TRP A 74 4.20 2.95 -4.77
CA TRP A 74 4.84 2.91 -3.45
C TRP A 74 5.79 1.72 -3.28
N GLY A 75 5.96 0.92 -4.34
CA GLY A 75 6.69 -0.34 -4.34
C GLY A 75 6.23 -1.29 -3.24
N LYS A 76 4.95 -1.25 -2.83
CA LYS A 76 4.45 -2.11 -1.75
C LYS A 76 3.82 -3.33 -2.36
N THR A 77 4.15 -4.50 -1.84
CA THR A 77 3.42 -5.73 -2.13
C THR A 77 3.10 -6.42 -0.83
N ARG A 78 1.95 -7.08 -0.75
CA ARG A 78 1.60 -7.92 0.40
C ARG A 78 0.56 -8.94 0.00
N GLY A 79 0.58 -10.08 0.67
CA GLY A 79 -0.34 -11.15 0.36
C GLY A 79 -0.54 -12.12 1.51
N TYR A 80 -1.44 -13.06 1.26
CA TYR A 80 -1.69 -14.23 2.06
C TYR A 80 -1.79 -15.40 1.09
N ASP A 81 -0.85 -16.33 1.18
CA ASP A 81 -0.69 -17.47 0.26
C ASP A 81 -1.61 -18.65 0.60
N GLY A 82 -2.37 -18.56 1.70
CA GLY A 82 -3.20 -19.65 2.23
C GLY A 82 -2.71 -20.16 3.59
N GLU A 83 -1.44 -19.96 3.92
CA GLU A 83 -0.80 -20.38 5.16
C GLU A 83 -0.14 -19.20 5.89
N ARG A 84 0.54 -18.34 5.15
CA ARG A 84 1.38 -17.26 5.67
C ARG A 84 1.01 -15.95 5.00
N ALA A 85 1.04 -14.91 5.82
CA ALA A 85 1.01 -13.55 5.32
C ALA A 85 2.44 -13.06 5.06
N TRP A 86 2.60 -12.32 3.98
CA TRP A 86 3.86 -11.73 3.59
C TRP A 86 3.65 -10.27 3.18
N ALA A 87 4.68 -9.45 3.35
CA ALA A 87 4.64 -8.06 2.96
C ALA A 87 6.05 -7.59 2.61
N TYR A 88 6.16 -6.86 1.51
CA TYR A 88 7.39 -6.27 1.04
C TYR A 88 7.19 -4.79 0.72
N ARG A 89 8.27 -4.04 0.87
CA ARG A 89 8.38 -2.70 0.32
C ARG A 89 9.69 -2.60 -0.44
N TYR A 90 9.60 -2.34 -1.74
CA TYR A 90 10.67 -2.41 -2.73
C TYR A 90 11.41 -3.77 -2.69
N GLY A 91 10.69 -4.86 -2.42
CA GLY A 91 11.25 -6.22 -2.32
C GLY A 91 11.93 -6.55 -0.99
N ILE A 92 11.91 -5.65 0.00
CA ILE A 92 12.45 -5.90 1.34
C ILE A 92 11.33 -6.32 2.28
N SER A 93 11.54 -7.39 3.05
CA SER A 93 10.53 -7.93 3.95
C SER A 93 10.09 -6.91 5.00
N ARG A 94 8.81 -6.92 5.34
CA ARG A 94 8.20 -6.05 6.36
C ARG A 94 7.35 -6.88 7.31
N PRO A 95 7.30 -6.49 8.60
CA PRO A 95 6.29 -7.01 9.51
C PRO A 95 4.90 -6.84 8.90
N THR A 96 4.07 -7.88 9.04
CA THR A 96 2.73 -7.90 8.49
C THR A 96 1.71 -8.31 9.55
N HIS A 97 0.46 -7.92 9.33
CA HIS A 97 -0.66 -8.28 10.19
C HIS A 97 -1.33 -9.52 9.62
N THR A 98 -0.86 -10.71 10.00
CA THR A 98 -1.30 -11.98 9.41
C THR A 98 -2.81 -12.17 9.47
N GLU A 99 -3.42 -11.98 10.65
CA GLU A 99 -4.87 -12.13 10.81
C GLU A 99 -5.68 -11.16 9.94
N LEU A 100 -5.20 -9.92 9.75
CA LEU A 100 -5.88 -8.95 8.90
C LEU A 100 -5.82 -9.37 7.43
N LEU A 101 -4.68 -9.86 6.94
CA LEU A 101 -4.54 -10.27 5.55
C LEU A 101 -5.29 -11.57 5.27
N LYS A 102 -5.25 -12.52 6.21
CA LYS A 102 -6.06 -13.74 6.18
C LYS A 102 -7.56 -13.41 6.15
N GLN A 103 -8.02 -12.53 7.04
CA GLN A 103 -9.41 -12.04 7.03
C GLN A 103 -9.77 -11.45 5.67
N GLN A 104 -8.93 -10.56 5.11
CA GLN A 104 -9.21 -9.94 3.81
C GLN A 104 -9.18 -10.94 2.65
N ALA A 105 -8.37 -11.99 2.75
CA ALA A 105 -8.31 -13.07 1.77
C ALA A 105 -9.55 -13.94 1.80
N GLU A 106 -10.08 -14.25 2.99
CA GLU A 106 -11.27 -15.08 3.15
C GLU A 106 -12.58 -14.28 2.99
N ARG A 107 -12.60 -12.99 3.33
CA ARG A 107 -13.78 -12.10 3.28
C ARG A 107 -13.77 -11.19 2.05
N TRP A 108 -13.44 -11.75 0.90
CA TRP A 108 -13.12 -10.99 -0.32
C TRP A 108 -14.35 -10.66 -1.19
N ASP A 109 -15.37 -11.52 -1.18
CA ASP A 109 -16.61 -11.34 -1.93
C ASP A 109 -17.81 -11.04 -1.02
N PHE A 110 -18.99 -10.80 -1.59
CA PHE A 110 -20.18 -10.51 -0.79
C PHE A 110 -20.65 -11.71 0.04
N ILE A 111 -20.60 -12.92 -0.52
CA ILE A 111 -21.11 -14.14 0.14
C ILE A 111 -20.28 -14.47 1.38
N SER A 112 -18.96 -14.53 1.25
CA SER A 112 -18.02 -14.77 2.35
C SER A 112 -18.13 -13.73 3.47
N ARG A 113 -18.55 -12.50 3.16
CA ARG A 113 -18.72 -11.42 4.13
C ARG A 113 -20.02 -11.51 4.93
N PHE A 114 -21.10 -12.01 4.34
CA PHE A 114 -22.44 -11.99 4.96
C PHE A 114 -23.04 -13.37 5.26
N LYS A 115 -22.57 -14.42 4.58
CA LYS A 115 -22.99 -15.82 4.71
C LYS A 115 -21.81 -16.78 4.91
N GLY A 116 -20.59 -16.26 5.04
CA GLY A 116 -19.39 -17.05 5.27
C GLY A 116 -19.35 -17.68 6.66
N GLU A 117 -18.45 -18.66 6.82
CA GLU A 117 -18.22 -19.34 8.10
C GLU A 117 -17.97 -18.35 9.25
N GLY A 118 -18.71 -18.49 10.36
CA GLY A 118 -18.55 -17.67 11.55
C GLY A 118 -19.20 -16.29 11.48
N ILE A 119 -19.92 -15.97 10.40
CA ILE A 119 -20.72 -14.75 10.30
C ILE A 119 -22.06 -14.94 11.01
N VAL A 120 -22.39 -14.02 11.91
CA VAL A 120 -23.70 -13.92 12.54
C VAL A 120 -24.29 -12.54 12.28
N LEU A 121 -25.57 -12.52 11.88
CA LEU A 121 -26.28 -11.31 11.49
C LEU A 121 -27.35 -10.97 12.52
N HIS A 122 -27.39 -9.71 12.97
CA HIS A 122 -28.42 -9.22 13.86
C HIS A 122 -29.05 -7.96 13.28
N TYR A 123 -30.37 -8.00 13.02
CA TYR A 123 -31.10 -6.80 12.65
C TYR A 123 -31.14 -5.84 13.84
N LEU A 124 -30.73 -4.60 13.62
CA LEU A 124 -30.71 -3.59 14.66
C LEU A 124 -31.95 -2.70 14.58
N ARG A 125 -32.15 -2.05 13.42
CA ARG A 125 -33.12 -0.97 13.24
C ARG A 125 -33.26 -0.58 11.79
N GLU A 126 -34.28 0.21 11.50
CA GLU A 126 -34.35 1.02 10.30
C GLU A 126 -33.97 2.46 10.65
N VAL A 127 -33.24 3.13 9.77
CA VAL A 127 -32.82 4.52 9.95
C VAL A 127 -33.03 5.31 8.68
N THR A 128 -33.46 6.56 8.82
CA THR A 128 -33.30 7.54 7.74
C THR A 128 -31.94 8.18 7.89
N LEU A 129 -31.11 8.12 6.85
CA LEU A 129 -29.80 8.78 6.86
C LEU A 129 -30.01 10.29 6.73
N ALA A 130 -30.16 10.97 7.88
CA ALA A 130 -30.32 12.42 7.97
C ALA A 130 -28.97 13.14 7.80
N GLY A 131 -28.99 14.29 7.13
CA GLY A 131 -27.80 15.12 6.92
C GLY A 131 -27.55 16.10 8.07
N GLY A 132 -26.36 16.03 8.68
CA GLY A 132 -25.82 16.99 9.67
C GLY A 132 -25.85 16.47 11.12
N GLU A 133 -24.84 16.62 11.99
CA GLU A 133 -23.89 17.74 12.20
C GLU A 133 -22.38 17.37 12.07
N SER A 134 -22.04 16.25 11.42
CA SER A 134 -20.64 15.91 11.07
C SER A 134 -20.53 15.46 9.61
N ALA A 135 -20.90 16.40 8.73
CA ALA A 135 -20.45 16.61 7.35
C ALA A 135 -20.33 15.45 6.33
N HIS A 136 -21.17 14.40 6.33
CA HIS A 136 -21.01 13.26 5.38
C HIS A 136 -22.33 12.72 4.76
N ALA A 137 -23.23 13.60 4.32
CA ALA A 137 -24.61 13.24 3.96
C ALA A 137 -24.87 12.90 2.46
N ILE A 138 -25.52 11.75 2.23
CA ILE A 138 -26.70 11.64 1.35
C ILE A 138 -27.88 12.02 2.25
N ILE A 139 -28.75 12.91 1.78
CA ILE A 139 -29.94 13.35 2.50
C ILE A 139 -31.10 12.41 2.11
N GLY A 140 -31.73 11.75 3.08
CA GLY A 140 -33.10 11.21 2.93
C GLY A 140 -33.25 9.75 2.49
N GLU A 141 -32.18 8.96 2.38
CA GLU A 141 -32.30 7.53 2.08
C GLU A 141 -32.57 6.72 3.37
N SER A 142 -33.64 5.93 3.38
CA SER A 142 -33.90 4.93 4.45
C SER A 142 -32.93 3.75 4.31
N ALA A 143 -32.57 3.13 5.43
CA ALA A 143 -31.66 2.00 5.48
C ALA A 143 -32.07 1.01 6.57
N HIS A 144 -32.07 -0.28 6.24
CA HIS A 144 -32.02 -1.34 7.25
C HIS A 144 -30.59 -1.51 7.75
N VAL A 145 -30.41 -1.45 9.06
CA VAL A 145 -29.11 -1.60 9.71
C VAL A 145 -28.99 -3.01 10.29
N ILE A 146 -27.96 -3.72 9.85
CA ILE A 146 -27.60 -5.06 10.31
C ILE A 146 -26.24 -4.98 10.98
N GLN A 147 -26.13 -5.52 12.19
CA GLN A 147 -24.84 -5.83 12.79
C GLN A 147 -24.33 -7.13 12.20
N VAL A 148 -23.11 -7.11 11.69
CA VAL A 148 -22.40 -8.28 11.21
C VAL A 148 -21.29 -8.59 12.21
N ASP A 149 -21.44 -9.70 12.92
CA ASP A 149 -20.49 -10.27 13.86
C ASP A 149 -19.69 -11.37 13.16
N ASP A 150 -18.46 -11.05 12.78
CA ASP A 150 -17.50 -12.02 12.23
C ASP A 150 -16.72 -12.65 13.37
N ARG A 151 -17.30 -13.71 13.95
CA ARG A 151 -16.78 -14.38 15.15
C ARG A 151 -15.44 -15.06 14.91
N LYS A 152 -15.17 -15.48 13.67
CA LYS A 152 -13.90 -16.08 13.28
C LYS A 152 -12.73 -15.11 13.48
N TYR A 153 -12.96 -13.82 13.24
CA TYR A 153 -11.94 -12.77 13.30
C TYR A 153 -12.16 -11.74 14.41
N GLY A 154 -13.20 -11.89 15.23
CA GLY A 154 -13.57 -10.94 16.28
C GLY A 154 -13.90 -9.54 15.74
N VAL A 155 -14.46 -9.45 14.53
CA VAL A 155 -14.77 -8.17 13.88
C VAL A 155 -16.27 -7.88 13.89
N LEU A 156 -16.63 -6.73 14.44
CA LEU A 156 -18.00 -6.22 14.44
C LEU A 156 -18.14 -5.03 13.51
N ARG A 157 -19.17 -5.03 12.66
CA ARG A 157 -19.48 -3.90 11.77
C ARG A 157 -20.99 -3.71 11.60
N GLU A 158 -21.40 -2.48 11.30
CA GLU A 158 -22.77 -2.19 10.89
C GLU A 158 -22.84 -2.13 9.35
N ALA A 159 -23.78 -2.84 8.74
CA ALA A 159 -24.07 -2.82 7.31
C ALA A 159 -25.45 -2.19 7.08
N TYR A 160 -25.54 -1.29 6.10
CA TYR A 160 -26.72 -0.49 5.79
C TYR A 160 -27.23 -0.89 4.41
N PHE A 161 -28.45 -1.43 4.36
CA PHE A 161 -29.09 -1.89 3.14
C PHE A 161 -30.26 -0.98 2.77
N SER A 162 -30.32 -0.57 1.50
CA SER A 162 -31.43 0.25 0.98
C SER A 162 -32.72 -0.58 0.94
N PRO A 163 -33.83 -0.16 1.55
CA PRO A 163 -35.11 -0.86 1.43
C PRO A 163 -35.64 -0.91 -0.01
N THR A 164 -35.24 0.06 -0.84
CA THR A 164 -35.72 0.20 -2.23
C THR A 164 -34.89 -0.61 -3.22
N SER A 165 -33.56 -0.46 -3.19
CA SER A 165 -32.69 -1.18 -4.13
C SER A 165 -32.22 -2.53 -3.59
N HIS A 166 -32.41 -2.80 -2.29
CA HIS A 166 -31.88 -3.94 -1.55
C HIS A 166 -30.35 -4.03 -1.48
N LEU A 167 -29.62 -3.14 -2.17
CA LEU A 167 -28.16 -3.14 -2.18
C LEU A 167 -27.58 -2.59 -0.89
N LEU A 168 -26.35 -3.02 -0.59
CA LEU A 168 -25.53 -2.45 0.47
C LEU A 168 -25.12 -1.02 0.10
N ILE A 169 -25.57 -0.03 0.85
CA ILE A 169 -25.30 1.39 0.57
C ILE A 169 -24.22 1.98 1.48
N ALA A 170 -24.00 1.36 2.64
CA ALA A 170 -22.89 1.74 3.52
C ALA A 170 -22.47 0.62 4.47
N GLU A 171 -21.26 0.74 5.00
CA GLU A 171 -20.77 -0.04 6.13
C GLU A 171 -20.00 0.86 7.10
N LYS A 172 -20.12 0.57 8.39
CA LYS A 172 -19.40 1.27 9.45
C LYS A 172 -18.60 0.26 10.26
N GLN A 173 -17.28 0.47 10.31
CA GLN A 173 -16.35 -0.36 11.06
C GLN A 173 -15.28 0.54 11.69
N HIS A 174 -14.99 0.35 12.98
CA HIS A 174 -13.97 1.11 13.72
C HIS A 174 -14.08 2.64 13.56
N GLY A 175 -15.31 3.17 13.55
CA GLY A 175 -15.57 4.61 13.41
C GLY A 175 -15.35 5.18 12.00
N VAL A 176 -15.04 4.34 11.02
CA VAL A 176 -14.98 4.70 9.60
C VAL A 176 -16.29 4.27 8.94
N LEU A 177 -16.95 5.20 8.26
CA LEU A 177 -18.10 4.91 7.40
C LEU A 177 -17.64 4.83 5.94
N THR A 178 -17.94 3.73 5.26
CA THR A 178 -17.70 3.54 3.83
C THR A 178 -19.06 3.51 3.14
N ARG A 179 -19.30 4.40 2.17
CA ARG A 179 -20.56 4.47 1.42
C ARG A 179 -20.33 4.11 -0.03
N VAL A 180 -21.21 3.30 -0.59
CA VAL A 180 -21.26 3.05 -2.03
C VAL A 180 -22.05 4.21 -2.67
N GLN A 181 -21.49 4.81 -3.70
CA GLN A 181 -22.13 5.90 -4.46
C GLN A 181 -22.67 5.41 -5.79
N GLU A 182 -21.99 4.44 -6.40
CA GLU A 182 -22.37 3.88 -7.69
C GLU A 182 -22.10 2.38 -7.68
N TYR A 183 -23.04 1.62 -8.23
CA TYR A 183 -22.87 0.22 -8.61
C TYR A 183 -22.76 0.11 -10.12
N ARG A 184 -21.84 -0.72 -10.61
CA ARG A 184 -21.77 -1.13 -12.02
C ARG A 184 -22.05 -2.61 -12.16
N THR A 185 -22.59 -3.00 -13.30
CA THR A 185 -22.76 -4.42 -13.62
C THR A 185 -21.47 -4.94 -14.25
N VAL A 186 -20.84 -5.94 -13.64
CA VAL A 186 -19.69 -6.67 -14.17
C VAL A 186 -20.08 -8.14 -14.22
N ASP A 187 -20.07 -8.75 -15.41
CA ASP A 187 -20.48 -10.15 -15.63
C ASP A 187 -21.85 -10.49 -15.02
N GLY A 188 -22.80 -9.55 -15.09
CA GLY A 188 -24.14 -9.70 -14.54
C GLY A 188 -24.26 -9.47 -13.02
N ILE A 189 -23.17 -9.08 -12.35
CA ILE A 189 -23.12 -8.82 -10.90
C ILE A 189 -23.01 -7.31 -10.65
N LYS A 190 -23.91 -6.75 -9.83
CA LYS A 190 -23.82 -5.38 -9.32
C LYS A 190 -22.68 -5.30 -8.34
N THR A 191 -21.63 -4.60 -8.74
CA THR A 191 -20.39 -4.43 -8.00
C THR A 191 -20.21 -2.97 -7.60
N PRO A 192 -19.84 -2.67 -6.34
CA PRO A 192 -19.50 -1.30 -5.94
C PRO A 192 -18.40 -0.73 -6.83
N TYR A 193 -18.67 0.41 -7.46
CA TYR A 193 -17.72 1.10 -8.34
C TYR A 193 -17.18 2.35 -7.64
N GLU A 194 -18.01 3.39 -7.45
CA GLU A 194 -17.59 4.59 -6.72
C GLU A 194 -17.91 4.44 -5.23
N VAL A 195 -16.91 4.66 -4.38
CA VAL A 195 -17.02 4.51 -2.93
C VAL A 195 -16.43 5.72 -2.21
N ARG A 196 -17.09 6.17 -1.14
CA ARG A 196 -16.62 7.25 -0.28
C ARG A 196 -16.32 6.73 1.11
N ARG A 197 -15.11 6.96 1.57
CA ARG A 197 -14.67 6.58 2.91
C ARG A 197 -14.52 7.82 3.78
N TYR A 198 -15.30 7.84 4.84
CA TYR A 198 -15.46 8.93 5.76
C TYR A 198 -14.65 8.66 7.02
N PHE A 199 -13.60 9.45 7.20
CA PHE A 199 -12.78 9.48 8.40
C PHE A 199 -13.14 10.71 9.21
N ARG A 200 -12.78 10.73 10.51
CA ARG A 200 -13.10 11.84 11.43
C ARG A 200 -12.80 13.25 10.90
N ARG A 201 -11.81 13.42 10.01
CA ARG A 201 -11.34 14.74 9.54
C ARG A 201 -11.33 14.92 8.03
N PHE A 202 -11.59 13.87 7.24
CA PHE A 202 -11.49 13.94 5.80
C PHE A 202 -12.26 12.81 5.12
N VAL A 203 -12.52 12.99 3.83
CA VAL A 203 -13.18 12.01 2.98
C VAL A 203 -12.22 11.60 1.88
N ILE A 204 -12.09 10.31 1.65
CA ILE A 204 -11.41 9.79 0.45
C ILE A 204 -12.46 9.17 -0.47
N ARG A 205 -12.32 9.40 -1.77
CA ARG A 205 -13.18 8.79 -2.79
C ARG A 205 -12.35 7.84 -3.63
N TYR A 206 -12.90 6.67 -3.89
CA TYR A 206 -12.29 5.60 -4.68
C TYR A 206 -13.20 5.22 -5.83
N ARG A 207 -12.61 4.78 -6.94
CA ARG A 207 -13.29 3.98 -7.95
C ARG A 207 -12.62 2.62 -8.02
N PHE A 208 -13.44 1.58 -8.10
CA PHE A 208 -13.00 0.19 -8.14
C PHE A 208 -13.35 -0.40 -9.51
N ASP A 209 -12.35 -0.52 -10.38
CA ASP A 209 -12.48 -1.23 -11.65
C ASP A 209 -12.27 -2.72 -11.41
N THR A 210 -13.36 -3.41 -11.13
CA THR A 210 -13.39 -4.82 -10.75
C THR A 210 -13.67 -5.70 -11.95
N ARG A 211 -12.95 -6.82 -12.03
CA ARG A 211 -13.12 -7.91 -12.99
C ARG A 211 -13.19 -9.23 -12.24
N PHE A 212 -14.02 -10.15 -12.71
CA PHE A 212 -14.15 -11.50 -12.14
C PHE A 212 -13.60 -12.55 -13.10
N ASN A 213 -13.21 -13.70 -12.56
CA ASN A 213 -12.85 -14.90 -13.33
C ASN A 213 -11.78 -14.61 -14.41
N THR A 214 -10.79 -13.81 -14.03
CA THR A 214 -9.67 -13.39 -14.87
C THR A 214 -8.64 -14.50 -15.09
N GLY A 215 -8.83 -15.68 -14.46
CA GLY A 215 -7.92 -16.81 -14.61
C GLY A 215 -6.63 -16.61 -13.83
N LEU A 216 -6.74 -16.08 -12.60
CA LEU A 216 -5.58 -15.85 -11.76
C LEU A 216 -4.86 -17.16 -11.45
N GLU A 217 -3.58 -17.23 -11.80
CA GLU A 217 -2.73 -18.37 -11.50
C GLU A 217 -2.47 -18.46 -10.00
N SER A 218 -2.36 -19.69 -9.50
CA SER A 218 -2.11 -19.94 -8.08
C SER A 218 -0.81 -19.32 -7.58
N SER A 219 0.22 -19.34 -8.42
CA SER A 219 1.57 -18.81 -8.15
C SER A 219 1.59 -17.30 -7.90
N LEU A 220 0.56 -16.56 -8.32
CA LEU A 220 0.44 -15.12 -8.09
C LEU A 220 0.36 -14.78 -6.59
N PHE A 221 -0.15 -15.70 -5.78
CA PHE A 221 -0.38 -15.49 -4.34
C PHE A 221 0.78 -15.96 -3.46
N ASP A 222 1.69 -16.75 -4.03
CA ASP A 222 2.84 -17.29 -3.32
C ASP A 222 3.74 -16.16 -2.82
N ASP A 223 4.42 -16.39 -1.69
CA ASP A 223 5.41 -15.44 -1.21
C ASP A 223 6.54 -15.31 -2.25
N PRO A 224 6.72 -14.14 -2.89
CA PRO A 224 7.77 -13.96 -3.89
C PRO A 224 9.18 -13.99 -3.27
N GLY A 225 9.28 -13.98 -1.93
CA GLY A 225 10.53 -13.86 -1.20
C GLY A 225 11.08 -12.44 -1.21
N GLU A 226 12.11 -12.21 -0.40
CA GLU A 226 12.88 -10.99 -0.54
C GLU A 226 13.48 -10.92 -1.93
N ARG A 227 13.40 -9.75 -2.55
CA ARG A 227 14.07 -9.52 -3.82
C ARG A 227 15.56 -9.72 -3.61
N THR A 228 16.10 -10.76 -4.26
CA THR A 228 17.53 -10.93 -4.40
C THR A 228 18.00 -10.06 -5.56
N TRP A 229 18.91 -9.13 -5.31
CA TRP A 229 19.65 -8.48 -6.37
C TRP A 229 20.82 -9.40 -6.71
N ASP A 230 20.67 -10.25 -7.72
CA ASP A 230 21.81 -11.04 -8.17
C ASP A 230 22.87 -10.10 -8.80
N SER A 231 24.13 -10.48 -8.69
CA SER A 231 25.23 -9.64 -9.20
C SER A 231 25.15 -9.40 -10.70
N ASN A 232 24.58 -10.33 -11.49
CA ASN A 232 24.49 -10.14 -12.94
C ASN A 232 23.41 -9.10 -13.31
N SER A 233 22.27 -9.13 -12.64
CA SER A 233 21.22 -8.11 -12.79
C SER A 233 21.69 -6.74 -12.33
N MET A 234 22.50 -6.67 -11.27
CA MET A 234 23.12 -5.40 -10.86
C MET A 234 24.16 -4.91 -11.86
N VAL A 235 24.98 -5.80 -12.44
CA VAL A 235 25.92 -5.42 -13.52
C VAL A 235 25.16 -4.91 -14.75
N ALA A 236 24.06 -5.56 -15.13
CA ALA A 236 23.22 -5.12 -16.25
C ALA A 236 22.57 -3.75 -15.98
N LEU A 237 22.13 -3.50 -14.74
CA LEU A 237 21.54 -2.22 -14.33
C LEU A 237 22.56 -1.08 -14.27
N LEU A 238 23.74 -1.36 -13.71
CA LEU A 238 24.78 -0.36 -13.47
C LEU A 238 25.68 -0.12 -14.69
N GLY A 239 25.64 -1.02 -15.67
CA GLY A 239 26.46 -0.93 -16.88
C GLY A 239 27.95 -1.26 -16.65
N PHE A 240 28.33 -1.72 -15.46
CA PHE A 240 29.71 -2.13 -15.18
C PHE A 240 29.80 -3.20 -14.08
N ARG A 241 30.95 -3.86 -13.99
CA ARG A 241 31.28 -4.87 -12.97
C ARG A 241 32.35 -4.34 -12.03
N ALA A 242 32.02 -4.22 -10.74
CA ALA A 242 33.00 -3.84 -9.73
C ALA A 242 34.11 -4.90 -9.64
N ASP A 243 35.36 -4.44 -9.61
CA ASP A 243 36.52 -5.29 -9.35
C ASP A 243 37.05 -5.09 -7.92
N ALA A 244 38.16 -5.76 -7.58
CA ALA A 244 38.75 -5.67 -6.25
C ALA A 244 39.18 -4.24 -5.86
N THR A 245 39.46 -3.37 -6.83
CA THR A 245 39.86 -1.97 -6.60
C THR A 245 38.70 -1.06 -6.29
N MET A 246 37.47 -1.49 -6.62
CA MET A 246 36.22 -0.77 -6.33
C MET A 246 35.57 -1.15 -5.00
N ARG A 247 36.21 -2.04 -4.22
CA ARG A 247 35.66 -2.52 -2.94
C ARG A 247 35.86 -1.49 -1.82
N VAL A 248 34.75 -1.05 -1.25
CA VAL A 248 34.69 -0.15 -0.09
C VAL A 248 33.94 -0.80 1.06
N ALA A 249 34.35 -0.59 2.30
CA ALA A 249 33.53 -0.91 3.46
C ALA A 249 32.47 0.19 3.64
N LEU A 250 31.18 -0.16 3.69
CA LEU A 250 30.15 0.79 4.11
C LEU A 250 30.21 0.94 5.62
N ASN A 251 30.51 2.14 6.09
CA ASN A 251 30.64 2.40 7.52
C ASN A 251 29.28 2.77 8.14
N GLU A 252 28.62 3.83 7.63
CA GLU A 252 27.24 4.15 8.01
C GLU A 252 26.48 4.89 6.89
N ILE A 253 25.14 4.75 6.89
CA ILE A 253 24.24 5.66 6.16
C ILE A 253 23.51 6.54 7.18
N THR A 254 23.95 7.80 7.31
CA THR A 254 23.37 8.76 8.26
C THR A 254 22.43 9.74 7.57
N GLN A 255 21.60 10.44 8.34
CA GLN A 255 20.78 11.55 7.85
C GLN A 255 20.96 12.75 8.78
N THR A 256 21.21 13.92 8.21
CA THR A 256 21.25 15.17 8.98
C THR A 256 19.88 15.83 8.92
N TYR A 257 19.23 16.04 10.07
CA TYR A 257 17.99 16.83 10.13
C TYR A 257 18.35 18.31 10.06
N THR A 258 17.99 18.97 8.97
CA THR A 258 18.24 20.41 8.85
C THR A 258 16.90 21.14 8.81
N ILE A 259 16.44 21.63 9.98
CA ILE A 259 15.20 22.40 10.06
C ILE A 259 15.46 23.80 9.49
N TRP A 260 15.14 24.02 8.22
CA TRP A 260 15.19 25.35 7.61
C TRP A 260 13.87 26.10 7.85
N ARG A 261 13.98 27.33 8.37
CA ARG A 261 12.88 28.20 8.79
C ARG A 261 12.39 29.04 7.60
N TYR A 262 11.08 28.96 7.33
CA TYR A 262 10.28 29.88 6.48
C TYR A 262 10.62 29.96 4.98
N GLY A 263 9.64 29.61 4.12
CA GLY A 263 9.58 30.02 2.70
C GLY A 263 10.38 29.19 1.68
N GLU A 264 11.25 28.30 2.13
CA GLU A 264 12.12 27.44 1.31
C GLU A 264 11.67 25.96 1.35
N PRO A 265 12.10 25.11 0.38
CA PRO A 265 11.50 23.81 0.11
C PRO A 265 11.19 23.01 1.36
N ALA A 266 9.93 22.66 1.55
CA ALA A 266 9.50 21.87 2.68
C ALA A 266 10.23 20.53 2.63
N ASP A 267 11.08 20.26 3.61
CA ASP A 267 11.58 18.91 3.88
C ASP A 267 10.37 18.00 3.93
N VAL A 268 10.21 17.17 2.89
CA VAL A 268 9.31 16.04 3.02
C VAL A 268 10.11 15.08 3.86
N ILE A 269 10.05 15.22 5.19
CA ILE A 269 10.76 14.37 6.15
C ILE A 269 10.67 12.95 5.61
N ILE A 270 11.80 12.41 5.17
CA ILE A 270 11.94 10.99 4.90
C ILE A 270 11.60 10.36 6.24
N ARG A 271 10.35 9.89 6.39
CA ARG A 271 9.90 9.20 7.60
C ARG A 271 10.91 8.08 7.88
N ASP A 272 11.11 7.71 9.15
CA ASP A 272 12.06 6.67 9.55
C ASP A 272 11.94 5.39 8.69
N GLU A 273 10.72 5.08 8.26
CA GLU A 273 10.42 4.00 7.32
C GLU A 273 11.07 4.16 5.93
N SER A 274 11.01 5.34 5.32
CA SER A 274 11.66 5.61 4.02
C SER A 274 13.18 5.71 4.15
N ARG A 275 13.70 6.12 5.31
CA ARG A 275 15.15 6.14 5.62
C ARG A 275 15.69 4.74 5.71
N HIS A 276 15.07 3.89 6.53
CA HIS A 276 15.44 2.48 6.67
C HIS A 276 15.36 1.75 5.32
N LEU A 277 14.40 2.12 4.47
CA LEU A 277 14.33 1.55 3.13
C LEU A 277 15.47 2.01 2.23
N LEU A 278 15.82 3.30 2.20
CA LEU A 278 16.97 3.76 1.42
C LEU A 278 18.28 3.13 1.92
N ASP A 279 18.47 3.05 3.23
CA ASP A 279 19.64 2.46 3.87
C ASP A 279 19.80 0.98 3.50
N VAL A 280 18.77 0.16 3.78
CA VAL A 280 18.78 -1.27 3.45
C VAL A 280 18.87 -1.49 1.93
N TYR A 281 18.21 -0.66 1.12
CA TYR A 281 18.18 -0.82 -0.33
C TYR A 281 19.51 -0.44 -0.98
N LEU A 282 20.10 0.70 -0.61
CA LEU A 282 21.41 1.12 -1.09
C LEU A 282 22.48 0.14 -0.62
N GLY A 283 22.50 -0.23 0.67
CA GLY A 283 23.44 -1.20 1.20
C GLY A 283 23.36 -2.56 0.50
N LYS A 284 22.16 -3.15 0.38
CA LYS A 284 21.98 -4.45 -0.29
C LYS A 284 22.35 -4.39 -1.77
N LYS A 285 22.04 -3.29 -2.49
CA LYS A 285 22.41 -3.14 -3.90
C LYS A 285 23.90 -2.92 -4.12
N LEU A 286 24.54 -2.06 -3.33
CA LEU A 286 25.98 -1.85 -3.40
C LEU A 286 26.74 -3.16 -3.10
N LYS A 287 26.28 -3.93 -2.11
CA LYS A 287 26.81 -5.27 -1.82
C LYS A 287 26.64 -6.21 -3.01
N SER A 288 25.45 -6.25 -3.59
CA SER A 288 25.12 -7.13 -4.71
C SER A 288 25.90 -6.78 -5.99
N ALA A 289 26.15 -5.48 -6.20
CA ALA A 289 27.01 -4.97 -7.27
C ALA A 289 28.51 -5.28 -7.06
N GLY A 290 28.89 -5.85 -5.90
CA GLY A 290 30.28 -6.13 -5.55
C GLY A 290 31.09 -4.91 -5.12
N VAL A 291 30.42 -3.77 -4.89
CA VAL A 291 31.05 -2.50 -4.45
C VAL A 291 31.33 -2.56 -2.95
N LEU A 292 30.44 -3.15 -2.14
CA LEU A 292 30.74 -3.32 -0.72
C LEU A 292 31.67 -4.51 -0.49
N GLY A 293 32.85 -4.24 0.05
CA GLY A 293 33.77 -5.24 0.57
C GLY A 293 33.49 -5.57 2.03
N ASP A 294 34.38 -6.34 2.65
CA ASP A 294 34.33 -6.64 4.08
C ASP A 294 34.94 -5.50 4.91
N ALA A 295 34.89 -5.62 6.24
CA ALA A 295 35.49 -4.65 7.16
C ALA A 295 37.01 -4.48 6.97
N SER A 296 37.68 -5.42 6.29
CA SER A 296 39.11 -5.37 5.99
C SER A 296 39.44 -4.55 4.74
N SER A 297 38.42 -4.11 3.97
CA SER A 297 38.61 -3.24 2.81
C SER A 297 39.45 -2.00 3.16
N ARG A 298 40.44 -1.68 2.32
CA ARG A 298 41.32 -0.52 2.49
C ARG A 298 40.54 0.80 2.51
N TYR A 299 39.51 0.88 1.68
CA TYR A 299 38.66 2.06 1.56
C TYR A 299 37.39 1.87 2.39
N HIS A 300 36.91 2.96 2.98
CA HIS A 300 35.55 3.03 3.52
C HIS A 300 34.77 4.16 2.88
N VAL A 301 33.44 4.01 2.91
CA VAL A 301 32.50 5.01 2.40
C VAL A 301 31.47 5.34 3.48
N ASP A 302 31.26 6.65 3.68
CA ASP A 302 30.16 7.20 4.45
C ASP A 302 29.18 7.88 3.50
N VAL A 303 27.89 7.55 3.64
CA VAL A 303 26.83 8.15 2.82
C VAL A 303 25.87 8.88 3.75
N THR A 304 25.86 10.21 3.71
CA THR A 304 24.96 11.02 4.53
C THR A 304 23.86 11.63 3.66
N ILE A 305 22.59 11.35 3.94
CA ILE A 305 21.49 12.11 3.35
C ILE A 305 21.45 13.48 4.03
N LYS A 306 21.97 14.51 3.36
CA LYS A 306 21.99 15.90 3.86
C LYS A 306 20.64 16.58 3.71
N GLY A 307 19.84 16.14 2.77
CA GLY A 307 18.60 16.82 2.43
C GLY A 307 17.70 16.02 1.51
N TYR A 308 16.39 16.16 1.74
CA TYR A 308 15.37 15.66 0.84
C TYR A 308 14.22 16.66 0.73
N TYR A 309 14.23 17.38 -0.37
CA TYR A 309 13.49 18.62 -0.53
C TYR A 309 12.42 18.48 -1.60
N ARG A 310 11.31 19.19 -1.38
CA ARG A 310 10.31 19.45 -2.41
C ARG A 310 10.40 20.92 -2.81
N GLU A 311 10.99 21.19 -3.96
CA GLU A 311 11.02 22.51 -4.59
C GLU A 311 9.63 22.83 -5.15
N ALA A 312 8.85 23.60 -4.38
CA ALA A 312 7.50 24.00 -4.75
C ALA A 312 7.49 25.26 -5.62
N VAL A 313 8.21 25.28 -6.75
CA VAL A 313 8.07 26.38 -7.73
C VAL A 313 6.71 26.30 -8.42
N ASN A 314 6.18 25.09 -8.64
CA ASN A 314 4.81 24.84 -9.07
C ASN A 314 4.20 23.69 -8.26
N PRO A 315 3.15 23.92 -7.45
CA PRO A 315 2.50 22.86 -6.67
C PRO A 315 1.98 21.68 -7.52
N ARG A 316 1.72 21.88 -8.81
CA ARG A 316 1.20 20.89 -9.77
C ARG A 316 2.28 20.00 -10.40
N ASP A 317 3.55 20.40 -10.30
CA ASP A 317 4.69 19.66 -10.83
C ASP A 317 5.89 19.84 -9.89
N PRO A 318 5.85 19.24 -8.70
CA PRO A 318 6.89 19.48 -7.73
C PRO A 318 8.16 18.74 -8.16
N THR A 319 9.26 19.49 -8.15
CA THR A 319 10.60 18.92 -8.26
C THR A 319 11.01 18.46 -6.86
N TYR A 320 11.52 17.23 -6.79
CA TYR A 320 12.17 16.70 -5.61
C TYR A 320 13.66 16.67 -5.83
N THR A 321 14.40 17.00 -4.78
CA THR A 321 15.85 17.03 -4.77
C THR A 321 16.34 16.20 -3.58
N ILE A 322 17.22 15.24 -3.81
CA ILE A 322 17.94 14.53 -2.74
C ILE A 322 19.42 14.83 -2.82
N ASN A 323 20.02 15.13 -1.68
CA ASN A 323 21.45 15.41 -1.55
C ASN A 323 22.11 14.33 -0.70
N PHE A 324 23.01 13.57 -1.31
CA PHE A 324 23.92 12.66 -0.62
C PHE A 324 25.27 13.34 -0.45
N HIS A 325 25.71 13.52 0.78
CA HIS A 325 27.11 13.81 1.07
C HIS A 325 27.86 12.49 1.13
N LEU A 326 28.73 12.30 0.16
CA LEU A 326 29.50 11.07 -0.04
C LEU A 326 30.95 11.34 0.35
N VAL A 327 31.45 10.59 1.33
CA VAL A 327 32.84 10.64 1.75
C VAL A 327 33.47 9.28 1.49
N VAL A 328 34.52 9.24 0.67
CA VAL A 328 35.32 8.03 0.43
C VAL A 328 36.70 8.26 1.00
N VAL A 329 37.13 7.38 1.90
CA VAL A 329 38.37 7.53 2.65
C VAL A 329 39.24 6.30 2.45
N ASP A 330 40.53 6.52 2.20
CA ASP A 330 41.55 5.50 2.35
C ASP A 330 41.97 5.44 3.81
N LYS A 331 41.91 4.26 4.44
CA LYS A 331 42.31 4.06 5.84
C LYS A 331 43.77 4.45 6.11
N GLU A 332 44.61 4.48 5.08
CA GLU A 332 46.01 4.89 5.17
C GLU A 332 46.23 6.40 4.95
N SER A 333 45.18 7.16 4.62
CA SER A 333 45.24 8.59 4.33
C SER A 333 44.57 9.41 5.43
N THR A 334 45.12 10.59 5.71
CA THR A 334 44.48 11.59 6.57
C THR A 334 43.46 12.45 5.83
N GLU A 335 43.50 12.46 4.50
CA GLU A 335 42.56 13.20 3.64
C GLU A 335 41.62 12.24 2.89
N PRO A 336 40.33 12.60 2.76
CA PRO A 336 39.37 11.82 1.98
C PRO A 336 39.74 11.86 0.50
N LEU A 337 39.56 10.72 -0.19
CA LEU A 337 39.68 10.63 -1.65
C LEU A 337 38.54 11.38 -2.35
N LEU A 338 37.42 11.48 -1.66
CA LEU A 338 36.22 12.13 -2.13
C LEU A 338 35.49 12.71 -0.93
N ASP A 339 35.13 13.99 -1.01
CA ASP A 339 34.26 14.67 -0.06
C ASP A 339 33.41 15.67 -0.85
N HIS A 340 32.23 15.25 -1.30
CA HIS A 340 31.32 16.14 -2.02
C HIS A 340 29.85 15.74 -1.89
N ILE A 341 28.98 16.66 -2.31
CA ILE A 341 27.55 16.44 -2.36
C ILE A 341 27.17 15.97 -3.78
N VAL A 342 26.54 14.81 -3.86
CA VAL A 342 25.87 14.27 -5.04
C VAL A 342 24.38 14.61 -4.95
N SER A 343 23.87 15.35 -5.92
CA SER A 343 22.47 15.79 -5.96
C SER A 343 21.72 15.08 -7.08
N HIS A 344 20.51 14.58 -6.79
CA HIS A 344 19.59 14.08 -7.80
C HIS A 344 18.26 14.81 -7.72
N ASN A 345 17.79 15.32 -8.86
CA ASN A 345 16.54 16.03 -8.98
C ASN A 345 15.60 15.28 -9.91
N TRP A 346 14.35 15.10 -9.51
CA TRP A 346 13.33 14.46 -10.33
C TRP A 346 11.95 15.08 -10.10
N LYS A 347 11.06 14.92 -11.07
CA LYS A 347 9.66 15.32 -10.93
C LYS A 347 8.83 14.12 -10.54
N SER A 348 7.97 14.30 -9.54
CA SER A 348 6.99 13.28 -9.18
C SER A 348 5.72 13.94 -8.67
N LYS A 349 4.57 13.38 -9.01
CA LYS A 349 3.28 13.89 -8.49
C LYS A 349 2.82 13.11 -7.26
N PHE A 350 3.53 12.04 -6.91
CA PHE A 350 3.17 11.10 -5.87
C PHE A 350 4.01 11.34 -4.60
N SER A 351 3.48 10.93 -3.47
CA SER A 351 4.17 10.93 -2.17
C SER A 351 4.09 9.51 -1.62
N PRO A 352 5.19 8.89 -1.11
CA PRO A 352 6.53 9.37 -1.20
C PRO A 352 6.96 9.34 -2.67
N PRO A 353 7.92 10.18 -3.05
CA PRO A 353 8.24 10.42 -4.45
C PRO A 353 9.31 9.47 -4.99
N ILE A 354 9.88 8.61 -4.13
CA ILE A 354 10.87 7.60 -4.49
C ILE A 354 10.13 6.32 -4.84
N ASP A 355 10.01 6.03 -6.13
CA ASP A 355 9.59 4.72 -6.62
C ASP A 355 10.81 3.81 -6.87
N GLN A 356 10.58 2.63 -7.44
CA GLN A 356 11.67 1.70 -7.77
C GLN A 356 12.68 2.30 -8.76
N SER A 357 12.22 3.01 -9.79
CA SER A 357 13.08 3.59 -10.83
C SER A 357 13.99 4.67 -10.26
N ILE A 358 13.43 5.54 -9.41
CA ILE A 358 14.22 6.53 -8.68
C ILE A 358 15.23 5.83 -7.78
N ALA A 359 14.83 4.82 -7.02
CA ALA A 359 15.75 4.10 -6.14
C ALA A 359 16.90 3.41 -6.90
N GLU A 360 16.63 2.85 -8.08
CA GLU A 360 17.63 2.32 -9.01
C GLU A 360 18.60 3.43 -9.46
N ARG A 361 18.08 4.58 -9.88
CA ARG A 361 18.90 5.71 -10.32
C ARG A 361 19.81 6.28 -9.23
N LEU A 362 19.30 6.42 -8.01
CA LEU A 362 20.11 6.87 -6.87
C LEU A 362 21.25 5.87 -6.56
N THR A 363 21.00 4.58 -6.75
CA THR A 363 22.05 3.55 -6.58
C THR A 363 23.15 3.73 -7.64
N SER A 364 22.77 3.84 -8.91
CA SER A 364 23.75 4.02 -10.01
C SER A 364 24.62 5.25 -9.80
N MET A 365 24.03 6.37 -9.38
CA MET A 365 24.76 7.59 -9.10
C MET A 365 25.82 7.42 -8.00
N LEU A 366 25.48 6.79 -6.87
CA LEU A 366 26.44 6.56 -5.79
C LEU A 366 27.56 5.63 -6.24
N VAL A 367 27.21 4.58 -6.98
CA VAL A 367 28.14 3.60 -7.53
C VAL A 367 29.15 4.27 -8.49
N GLU A 368 28.69 5.13 -9.39
CA GLU A 368 29.53 5.90 -10.31
C GLU A 368 30.45 6.86 -9.55
N SER A 369 29.94 7.61 -8.56
CA SER A 369 30.75 8.54 -7.77
C SER A 369 31.86 7.82 -6.98
N ILE A 370 31.56 6.67 -6.37
CA ILE A 370 32.56 5.84 -5.69
C ILE A 370 33.62 5.35 -6.68
N GLY A 371 33.20 4.85 -7.85
CA GLY A 371 34.13 4.37 -8.88
C GLY A 371 35.06 5.45 -9.41
N HIS A 372 34.55 6.66 -9.64
CA HIS A 372 35.37 7.80 -10.06
C HIS A 372 36.43 8.18 -9.03
N ALA A 373 36.08 8.20 -7.74
CA ALA A 373 37.00 8.51 -6.65
C ALA A 373 38.15 7.50 -6.52
N LEU A 374 37.87 6.22 -6.75
CA LEU A 374 38.88 5.16 -6.65
C LEU A 374 39.76 5.12 -7.91
N ALA A 375 39.19 5.39 -9.09
CA ALA A 375 39.93 5.43 -10.35
C ALA A 375 40.90 6.61 -10.45
N SER A 376 40.59 7.76 -9.84
CA SER A 376 41.48 8.93 -9.83
C SER A 376 42.76 8.66 -9.02
N LYS A 377 42.67 7.87 -7.95
CA LYS A 377 43.82 7.46 -7.14
C LYS A 377 44.74 6.47 -7.87
N ASN A 378 44.19 5.50 -8.59
CA ASN A 378 44.99 4.48 -9.28
C ASN A 378 45.72 5.00 -10.55
N ARG A 379 45.52 6.28 -10.91
CA ARG A 379 46.19 6.94 -12.05
C ARG A 379 47.31 7.89 -11.62
N GLY A 380 47.47 8.14 -10.33
CA GLY A 380 48.62 8.85 -9.74
C GLY A 380 49.57 7.85 -9.10
#